data_AF-A0A672SL10-F1
#
_entry.id   AF-A0A672SL10-F1
#
_cell.length_a   1.000
_cell.length_b   1.000
_cell.length_c   1.000
_cell.angle_alpha   90.00
_cell.angle_beta   90.00
_cell.angle_gamma   90.00
#
_symmetry.space_group_name_H-M   'P 1'
#
loop_
_entity.id
_entity.type
_entity.pdbx_description
1 polymer ?
#
loop_
_entity_poly.entity_id
_entity_poly.type
_entity_poly.pdbx_seq_one_letter_code
_entity_poly.pdbx_strand_id
1 'polypeptide(L)'
;MSLQHSLDIKVHFPGALYNLIDKAEVEDQVKFLVSTLDHIISLTDASEHMNSVQWSPKTVEYFLKDLHRQSSELKECVAQYQKPSQKESYEIRIKRHFRTLKKILKKEKYSAQAWGQIWRAVRTHLQRMDIIAENAKKKFLQRV
;
A
#
# COMPACT_ATOMS: atom_id res chain seq x y z
N MET A 1 -2.02 -29.96 28.43
CA MET A 1 -1.08 -29.60 27.35
C MET A 1 -1.90 -29.24 26.12
N SER A 2 -2.02 -27.94 25.81
CA SER A 2 -2.71 -27.47 24.60
C SER A 2 -1.65 -26.81 23.73
N LEU A 3 -1.30 -27.47 22.63
CA LEU A 3 -0.31 -27.03 21.66
C LEU A 3 -0.68 -25.67 21.10
N GLN A 4 0.04 -24.65 21.56
CA GLN A 4 0.09 -23.33 20.95
C GLN A 4 0.85 -23.44 19.64
N HIS A 5 0.16 -23.86 18.58
CA HIS A 5 0.66 -23.69 17.22
C HIS A 5 0.43 -22.23 16.81
N SER A 6 1.33 -21.33 17.24
CA SER A 6 1.46 -20.03 16.60
C SER A 6 2.05 -20.25 15.21
N LEU A 7 1.19 -20.49 14.22
CA LEU A 7 1.57 -20.32 12.82
C LEU A 7 1.97 -18.85 12.65
N ASP A 8 3.26 -18.61 12.46
CA ASP A 8 3.77 -17.28 12.18
C ASP A 8 3.20 -16.82 10.82
N ILE A 9 2.22 -15.90 10.87
CA ILE A 9 1.60 -15.34 9.67
C ILE A 9 2.65 -14.51 8.95
N LYS A 10 3.32 -15.13 7.96
CA LYS A 10 4.39 -14.52 7.21
C LYS A 10 3.85 -13.60 6.11
N VAL A 11 4.07 -12.30 6.28
CA VAL A 11 3.82 -11.29 5.26
C VAL A 11 5.13 -10.89 4.59
N HIS A 12 5.25 -11.13 3.28
CA HIS A 12 6.44 -10.77 2.52
C HIS A 12 6.30 -9.37 1.91
N PHE A 13 7.20 -8.45 2.27
CA PHE A 13 7.23 -7.10 1.71
C PHE A 13 7.96 -7.07 0.35
N PRO A 14 7.43 -6.39 -0.69
CA PRO A 14 8.02 -6.39 -2.03
C PRO A 14 9.19 -5.41 -2.15
N GLY A 15 10.24 -5.57 -1.34
CA GLY A 15 11.37 -4.64 -1.26
C GLY A 15 12.09 -4.38 -2.59
N ALA A 16 12.28 -5.42 -3.39
CA ALA A 16 12.87 -5.29 -4.73
C ALA A 16 12.03 -4.44 -5.69
N LEU A 17 10.70 -4.39 -5.50
CA LEU A 17 9.82 -3.51 -6.29
C LEU A 17 10.03 -2.05 -5.89
N TYR A 18 10.08 -1.77 -4.58
CA TYR A 18 10.34 -0.43 -4.08
C TYR A 18 11.71 0.10 -4.48
N ASN A 19 12.75 -0.74 -4.47
CA ASN A 19 14.09 -0.35 -4.93
C ASN A 19 14.15 -0.05 -6.44
N LEU A 20 13.30 -0.71 -7.23
CA LEU A 20 13.16 -0.40 -8.66
C LEU A 20 12.53 0.99 -8.86
N ILE A 21 11.41 1.26 -8.17
CA ILE A 21 10.68 2.53 -8.27
C ILE A 21 11.52 3.71 -7.76
N ASP A 22 12.33 3.51 -6.73
CA ASP A 22 13.22 4.55 -6.20
C ASP A 22 14.13 5.17 -7.27
N LYS A 23 14.52 4.36 -8.26
CA LYS A 23 15.38 4.77 -9.37
C LYS A 23 14.62 5.14 -10.65
N ALA A 24 13.30 4.96 -10.67
CA ALA A 24 12.47 5.23 -11.85
C ALA A 24 12.31 6.73 -12.13
N GLU A 25 11.71 7.04 -13.27
CA GLU A 25 11.31 8.39 -13.65
C GLU A 25 10.23 8.94 -12.71
N VAL A 26 10.14 10.27 -12.59
CA VAL A 26 9.19 10.93 -11.66
C VAL A 26 7.74 10.51 -11.96
N GLU A 27 7.37 10.40 -13.23
CA GLU A 27 6.02 9.97 -13.62
C GLU A 27 5.68 8.57 -13.08
N ASP A 28 6.61 7.62 -13.22
CA ASP A 28 6.44 6.23 -12.75
C ASP A 28 6.42 6.16 -11.23
N GLN A 29 7.22 7.00 -10.56
CA GLN A 29 7.19 7.14 -9.10
C GLN A 29 5.81 7.61 -8.62
N VAL A 30 5.27 8.67 -9.22
CA VAL A 30 3.96 9.22 -8.85
C VAL A 30 2.84 8.23 -9.17
N LYS A 31 2.83 7.61 -10.35
CA LYS A 31 1.87 6.54 -10.71
C LYS A 31 1.92 5.38 -9.72
N PHE A 32 3.12 4.94 -9.31
CA PHE A 32 3.30 3.88 -8.33
C PHE A 32 2.76 4.28 -6.94
N LEU A 33 2.99 5.51 -6.50
CA LEU A 33 2.46 6.04 -5.24
C LEU A 33 0.92 6.00 -5.25
N VAL A 34 0.28 6.50 -6.30
CA VAL A 34 -1.18 6.46 -6.48
C VAL A 34 -1.70 5.02 -6.44
N SER A 35 -1.11 4.13 -7.23
CA SER A 35 -1.53 2.72 -7.29
C SER A 35 -1.41 2.03 -5.92
N THR A 36 -0.36 2.36 -5.16
CA THR A 36 -0.15 1.80 -3.84
C THR A 36 -1.15 2.35 -2.82
N LEU A 37 -1.43 3.66 -2.84
CA LEU A 37 -2.45 4.28 -1.98
C LEU A 37 -3.82 3.63 -2.19
N ASP A 38 -4.26 3.51 -3.44
CA ASP A 38 -5.55 2.89 -3.78
C ASP A 38 -5.64 1.44 -3.30
N HIS A 39 -4.53 0.70 -3.35
CA HIS A 39 -4.47 -0.65 -2.83
C HIS A 39 -4.46 -0.73 -1.30
N ILE A 40 -3.83 0.21 -0.60
CA ILE A 40 -3.90 0.32 0.87
C ILE A 40 -5.34 0.62 1.27
N ILE A 41 -5.94 1.65 0.68
CA ILE A 41 -7.34 2.04 0.91
C ILE A 41 -8.26 0.82 0.76
N SER A 42 -8.19 0.14 -0.39
CA SER A 42 -9.03 -1.04 -0.66
C SER A 42 -8.78 -2.22 0.29
N LEU A 43 -7.59 -2.31 0.90
CA LEU A 43 -7.27 -3.35 1.87
C LEU A 43 -7.79 -3.01 3.27
N THR A 44 -7.73 -1.73 3.66
CA THR A 44 -8.09 -1.25 5.00
C THR A 44 -9.55 -0.80 5.11
N ASP A 45 -10.21 -0.51 3.99
CA ASP A 45 -11.65 -0.28 3.90
C ASP A 45 -12.42 -1.61 3.95
N ALA A 46 -12.34 -2.27 5.11
CA ALA A 46 -12.97 -3.54 5.39
C ALA A 46 -13.55 -3.55 6.81
N SER A 47 -14.22 -2.45 7.18
CA SER A 47 -14.80 -2.20 8.51
C SER A 47 -15.68 -3.36 9.00
N GLU A 48 -16.43 -3.99 8.10
CA GLU A 48 -17.27 -5.18 8.36
C GLU A 48 -16.47 -6.42 8.83
N HIS A 49 -15.16 -6.46 8.61
CA HIS A 49 -14.27 -7.56 8.95
C HIS A 49 -13.28 -7.21 10.08
N MET A 50 -13.46 -6.07 10.73
CA MET A 50 -12.61 -5.60 11.83
C MET A 50 -13.16 -5.94 13.22
N ASN A 51 -14.26 -6.70 13.32
CA ASN A 51 -14.87 -7.08 14.61
C ASN A 51 -13.89 -7.83 15.56
N SER A 52 -12.84 -8.44 15.02
CA SER A 52 -11.81 -9.17 15.78
C SER A 52 -10.75 -8.26 16.39
N VAL A 53 -10.69 -6.98 16.03
CA VAL A 53 -9.71 -6.00 16.50
C VAL A 53 -10.39 -4.83 17.20
N GLN A 54 -9.84 -4.38 18.33
CA GLN A 54 -10.37 -3.24 19.08
C GLN A 54 -9.87 -1.88 18.56
N TRP A 55 -9.76 -1.73 17.24
CA TRP A 55 -9.31 -0.45 16.67
C TRP A 55 -10.44 0.57 16.67
N SER A 56 -10.09 1.82 17.00
CA SER A 56 -11.02 2.94 16.96
C SER A 56 -11.53 3.14 15.52
N PRO A 57 -12.84 2.96 15.25
CA PRO A 57 -13.39 3.15 13.91
C PRO A 57 -13.10 4.56 13.37
N LYS A 58 -13.14 5.56 14.25
CA LYS A 58 -12.82 6.96 13.94
C LYS A 58 -11.38 7.14 13.48
N THR A 59 -10.43 6.39 14.06
CA THR A 59 -9.02 6.43 13.63
C THR A 59 -8.83 5.83 12.25
N VAL A 60 -9.52 4.72 11.96
CA VAL A 60 -9.50 4.09 10.62
C VAL A 60 -10.14 5.01 9.58
N GLU A 61 -11.27 5.65 9.92
CA GLU A 61 -11.94 6.62 9.06
C GLU A 61 -11.04 7.81 8.71
N TYR A 62 -10.38 8.44 9.70
CA TYR A 62 -9.45 9.53 9.43
C TYR A 62 -8.26 9.09 8.59
N PHE A 63 -7.70 7.91 8.88
CA PHE A 63 -6.63 7.35 8.08
C PHE A 63 -7.05 7.18 6.61
N LEU A 64 -8.22 6.58 6.35
CA LEU A 64 -8.76 6.44 5.00
C LEU A 64 -8.99 7.79 4.33
N LYS A 65 -9.55 8.77 5.04
CA LYS A 65 -9.78 10.12 4.52
C LYS A 65 -8.48 10.78 4.06
N ASP A 66 -7.42 10.67 4.85
CA ASP A 66 -6.11 11.23 4.48
C ASP A 66 -5.51 10.54 3.25
N LEU A 67 -5.59 9.20 3.19
CA LEU A 67 -5.09 8.46 2.02
C LEU A 67 -5.90 8.76 0.75
N HIS A 68 -7.22 8.89 0.86
CA HIS A 68 -8.09 9.27 -0.26
C HIS A 68 -7.72 10.65 -0.80
N ARG A 69 -7.52 11.61 0.10
CA ARG A 69 -7.09 12.96 -0.28
C ARG A 69 -5.75 12.93 -1.02
N GLN A 70 -4.73 12.29 -0.43
CA GLN A 70 -3.40 12.16 -1.06
C GLN A 70 -3.47 11.46 -2.43
N SER A 71 -4.26 10.39 -2.55
CA SER A 71 -4.45 9.68 -3.82
C SER A 71 -5.12 10.57 -4.86
N SER A 72 -6.15 11.33 -4.47
CA SER A 72 -6.86 12.26 -5.36
C SER A 72 -5.95 13.37 -5.87
N GLU A 73 -5.21 14.03 -4.98
CA GLU A 73 -4.28 15.11 -5.32
C GLU A 73 -3.20 14.61 -6.30
N LEU A 74 -2.62 13.42 -6.05
CA LEU A 74 -1.62 12.85 -6.96
C LEU A 74 -2.21 12.37 -8.29
N LYS A 75 -3.48 11.95 -8.33
CA LYS A 75 -4.17 11.58 -9.58
C LYS A 75 -4.31 12.77 -10.53
N GLU A 76 -4.43 13.99 -10.02
CA GLU A 76 -4.43 15.20 -10.84
C GLU A 76 -3.10 15.37 -11.59
N CYS A 77 -1.97 15.05 -10.95
CA CYS A 77 -0.67 15.00 -11.61
C CYS A 77 -0.61 13.91 -12.68
N VAL A 78 -1.07 12.69 -12.35
CA VAL A 78 -1.05 11.54 -13.28
C VAL A 78 -1.93 11.78 -14.51
N ALA A 79 -3.02 12.53 -14.38
CA ALA A 79 -3.89 12.87 -15.51
C ALA A 79 -3.18 13.67 -16.62
N GLN A 80 -2.06 14.33 -16.29
CA GLN A 80 -1.25 15.11 -17.21
C GLN A 80 -0.16 14.28 -17.91
N TYR A 81 0.17 13.09 -17.38
CA TYR A 81 1.20 12.22 -17.94
C TYR A 81 0.71 11.48 -19.18
N GLN A 82 1.65 11.08 -20.03
CA GLN A 82 1.33 10.24 -21.18
C GLN A 82 0.81 8.88 -20.70
N LYS A 83 -0.35 8.48 -21.22
CA LYS A 83 -0.89 7.15 -20.94
C LYS A 83 -0.04 6.11 -21.66
N PRO A 84 0.58 5.16 -20.94
CA PRO A 84 1.30 4.08 -21.57
C PRO A 84 0.33 3.19 -22.35
N SER A 85 0.81 2.62 -23.46
CA SER A 85 0.03 1.70 -24.30
C SER A 85 -0.24 0.36 -23.62
N GLN A 86 0.53 0.02 -22.58
CA GLN A 86 0.40 -1.20 -21.80
C GLN A 86 0.55 -0.92 -20.30
N LYS A 87 0.02 -1.81 -19.47
CA LYS A 87 0.20 -1.74 -18.01
C LYS A 87 1.66 -1.98 -17.67
N GLU A 88 2.18 -1.08 -16.85
CA GLU A 88 3.58 -1.12 -16.45
C GLU A 88 3.83 -2.28 -15.47
N SER A 89 5.03 -2.87 -15.52
CA SER A 89 5.33 -4.09 -14.77
C SER A 89 5.17 -3.93 -13.25
N TYR A 90 5.41 -2.73 -12.73
CA TYR A 90 5.25 -2.44 -11.31
C TYR A 90 3.78 -2.46 -10.87
N GLU A 91 2.84 -2.02 -11.71
CA GLU A 91 1.40 -1.99 -11.40
C GLU A 91 0.88 -3.41 -11.20
N ILE A 92 1.35 -4.34 -12.05
CA ILE A 92 0.99 -5.75 -11.96
C ILE A 92 1.56 -6.36 -10.67
N ARG A 93 2.82 -6.04 -10.34
CA ARG A 93 3.52 -6.58 -9.16
C ARG A 93 2.91 -6.07 -7.85
N ILE A 94 2.60 -4.77 -7.75
CA ILE A 94 1.97 -4.20 -6.55
C ILE A 94 0.56 -4.75 -6.36
N LYS A 95 -0.24 -4.83 -7.43
CA LYS A 95 -1.57 -5.43 -7.38
C LYS A 95 -1.54 -6.90 -6.93
N ARG A 96 -0.57 -7.68 -7.41
CA ARG A 96 -0.38 -9.08 -6.99
C ARG A 96 -0.01 -9.18 -5.51
N HIS A 97 0.84 -8.28 -5.03
CA HIS A 97 1.21 -8.21 -3.62
C HIS A 97 -0.02 -7.96 -2.73
N PHE A 98 -0.81 -6.92 -3.00
CA PHE A 98 -2.02 -6.62 -2.19
C PHE A 98 -3.10 -7.70 -2.29
N ARG A 99 -3.24 -8.37 -3.44
CA ARG A 99 -4.08 -9.57 -3.55
C ARG A 99 -3.61 -10.70 -2.61
N THR A 100 -2.32 -10.83 -2.39
CA THR A 100 -1.74 -11.81 -1.46
C THR A 100 -2.07 -11.43 -0.02
N LEU A 101 -1.96 -10.15 0.35
CA LEU A 101 -2.37 -9.65 1.67
C LEU A 101 -3.85 -9.94 1.95
N LYS A 102 -4.74 -9.65 0.99
CA LYS A 102 -6.17 -9.95 1.11
C LYS A 102 -6.44 -11.46 1.25
N LYS A 103 -5.66 -12.31 0.57
CA LYS A 103 -5.75 -13.78 0.72
C LYS A 103 -5.33 -14.23 2.12
N ILE A 104 -4.29 -13.63 2.70
CA ILE A 104 -3.86 -13.92 4.08
C ILE A 104 -5.01 -13.59 5.04
N LEU A 105 -5.60 -12.39 4.96
CA LEU A 105 -6.75 -12.02 5.80
C LEU A 105 -7.89 -13.04 5.71
N LYS A 106 -8.27 -13.44 4.48
CA LYS A 106 -9.33 -14.44 4.28
C LYS A 106 -8.98 -15.81 4.86
N LYS A 107 -7.76 -16.30 4.64
CA LYS A 107 -7.30 -17.60 5.14
C LYS A 107 -7.31 -17.65 6.67
N GLU A 108 -6.88 -16.56 7.28
CA GLU A 108 -6.81 -16.40 8.73
C GLU A 108 -8.14 -15.91 9.34
N LYS A 109 -9.24 -15.96 8.56
CA LYS A 109 -10.60 -15.55 8.96
C LYS A 109 -10.65 -14.17 9.62
N TYR A 110 -9.85 -13.25 9.10
CA TYR A 110 -9.71 -11.88 9.60
C TYR A 110 -9.38 -11.84 11.10
N SER A 111 -8.56 -12.75 11.60
CA SER A 111 -8.12 -12.77 13.00
C SER A 111 -7.37 -11.49 13.39
N ALA A 112 -7.37 -11.16 14.68
CA ALA A 112 -6.63 -10.02 15.21
C ALA A 112 -5.12 -10.08 14.87
N GLN A 113 -4.56 -11.30 14.90
CA GLN A 113 -3.16 -11.53 14.55
C GLN A 113 -2.89 -11.22 13.07
N ALA A 114 -3.75 -11.67 12.15
CA ALA A 114 -3.61 -11.40 10.73
C ALA A 114 -3.71 -9.89 10.43
N TRP A 115 -4.71 -9.24 11.02
CA TRP A 115 -4.86 -7.79 10.96
C TRP A 115 -3.62 -7.06 11.48
N GLY A 116 -3.06 -7.47 12.62
CA GLY A 116 -1.82 -6.92 13.15
C GLY A 116 -0.64 -7.01 12.16
N GLN A 117 -0.49 -8.13 11.46
CA GLN A 117 0.55 -8.27 10.42
C GLN A 117 0.27 -7.40 9.19
N ILE A 118 -0.98 -7.28 8.76
CA ILE A 118 -1.36 -6.40 7.66
C ILE A 118 -1.02 -4.95 7.98
N TRP A 119 -1.33 -4.45 9.17
CA TRP A 119 -1.02 -3.05 9.50
C TRP A 119 0.47 -2.78 9.68
N ARG A 120 1.25 -3.76 10.14
CA ARG A 120 2.72 -3.68 10.08
C ARG A 120 3.20 -3.55 8.63
N ALA A 121 2.65 -4.34 7.72
CA ALA A 121 2.99 -4.23 6.29
C ALA A 121 2.57 -2.88 5.70
N VAL A 122 1.36 -2.39 5.99
CA VAL A 122 0.87 -1.06 5.58
C VAL A 122 1.80 0.04 6.10
N ARG A 123 2.22 0.00 7.36
CA ARG A 123 3.21 0.94 7.91
C ARG A 123 4.50 0.92 7.08
N THR A 124 5.04 -0.26 6.77
CA THR A 124 6.24 -0.37 5.93
C THR A 124 6.02 0.20 4.53
N HIS A 125 4.85 -0.02 3.91
CA HIS A 125 4.52 0.61 2.63
C HIS A 125 4.58 2.13 2.71
N LEU A 126 3.91 2.73 3.70
CA LEU A 126 3.88 4.18 3.88
C LEU A 126 5.27 4.77 4.11
N GLN A 127 6.09 4.14 4.96
CA GLN A 127 7.48 4.57 5.20
C GLN A 127 8.33 4.54 3.92
N ARG A 128 8.15 3.51 3.07
CA ARG A 128 8.89 3.39 1.81
C ARG A 128 8.35 4.33 0.73
N MET A 129 7.06 4.66 0.77
CA MET A 129 6.44 5.64 -0.12
C MET A 129 6.92 7.05 0.18
N ASP A 130 7.10 7.41 1.45
CA ASP A 130 7.65 8.70 1.86
C ASP A 130 9.05 8.94 1.26
N ILE A 131 9.92 7.93 1.30
CA ILE A 131 11.24 7.98 0.65
C ILE A 131 11.12 8.21 -0.87
N ILE A 132 10.20 7.49 -1.54
CA ILE A 132 9.99 7.66 -2.99
C ILE A 132 9.46 9.05 -3.31
N ALA A 133 8.54 9.59 -2.51
CA ALA A 133 7.97 10.92 -2.69
C ALA A 133 9.03 12.01 -2.54
N GLU A 134 9.89 11.91 -1.53
CA GLU A 134 11.03 12.82 -1.34
C GLU A 134 12.03 12.74 -2.50
N ASN A 135 12.29 11.54 -3.03
CA ASN A 135 13.18 11.37 -4.18
C ASN A 135 12.55 11.91 -5.47
N ALA A 136 11.25 11.70 -5.68
CA ALA A 136 10.51 12.26 -6.81
C ALA A 136 10.53 13.79 -6.79
N LYS A 137 10.29 14.39 -5.61
CA LYS A 137 10.36 15.83 -5.39
C LYS A 137 11.76 16.39 -5.71
N LYS A 138 12.83 15.75 -5.22
CA LYS A 138 14.21 16.16 -5.52
C LYS A 138 14.51 16.11 -7.02
N LYS A 139 14.14 15.02 -7.71
CA LYS A 139 14.33 14.88 -9.16
C LYS A 139 13.54 15.93 -9.94
N PHE A 140 12.31 16.24 -9.53
CA PHE A 140 11.50 17.28 -10.15
C PHE A 140 12.16 18.66 -10.03
N LEU A 141 12.63 19.02 -8.84
CA LEU A 141 13.30 20.31 -8.59
C LEU A 141 14.64 20.46 -9.32
N GLN A 142 15.28 19.37 -9.73
CA GLN A 142 16.52 19.40 -10.52
C GLN A 142 16.26 19.57 -12.03
N ARG A 143 15.00 19.43 -12.48
CA ARG A 143 14.59 19.56 -13.89
C ARG A 143 14.07 20.96 -14.24
N VAL A 144 13.77 21.78 -13.23
CA VAL A 144 13.31 23.18 -13.35
C VAL A 144 14.49 24.10 -13.18
#